data_AF-A0A1C6YKI4-F1
#
_entry.id   AF-A0A1C6YKI4-F1
#
_cell.length_a   1.000
_cell.length_b   1.000
_cell.length_c   1.000
_cell.angle_alpha   90.00
_cell.angle_beta   90.00
_cell.angle_gamma   90.00
#
_symmetry.space_group_name_H-M   'P 1'
#
loop_
_entity.id
_entity.type
_entity.pdbx_description
1 polymer ?
#
loop_
_entity_poly.entity_id
_entity_poly.type
_entity_poly.pdbx_seq_one_letter_code
_entity_poly.pdbx_strand_id
1 'polypeptide(L)'
;MVPKKKNKKMYIDMHIKFSSQKTIKELLFKAISSGYSIVAIAIPYDHICNYNINDKWKVINIFVSKNSSNIIKKLENSNNNECTNYFIDKANYEDALNEYLLKLNNQIDSNYILTNKNNTLSIKNICDDFILNYKHEIEEEEIKKLHNWLAPKFINTENSDNKKDIKIVTHENSYIKTSDNSNNIQTENALFLQTNTDTYILKRLNIKYEDVKQIENYQKFLKESKFDLISIEVTTPEEINIISNKYDCDIIYFDLKKTFTSLKKSDIQNAIDKGLFFEISSPTILTTNTEYFYYSLNLNNIISVIPLNKLIISSGSIKHTEILEPLHFLRLHFNFNKFSYKHLIGCITTVPLSCIQRASVRKSMNTAIFYKTVL
;
A
#
# COMPACT_ATOMS: atom_id res chain seq x y z
N MET A 1 -36.83 -2.91 -2.01
CA MET A 1 -35.74 -2.05 -1.52
C MET A 1 -34.46 -2.87 -1.51
N VAL A 2 -33.60 -2.71 -2.52
CA VAL A 2 -32.30 -3.40 -2.56
C VAL A 2 -31.42 -2.77 -1.49
N PRO A 3 -30.82 -3.52 -0.56
CA PRO A 3 -29.92 -2.96 0.43
C PRO A 3 -28.73 -2.35 -0.32
N LYS A 4 -28.54 -1.02 -0.20
CA LYS A 4 -27.31 -0.37 -0.66
C LYS A 4 -26.14 -1.08 0.04
N LYS A 5 -25.36 -1.87 -0.70
CA LYS A 5 -24.08 -2.40 -0.23
C LYS A 5 -23.30 -1.21 0.33
N LYS A 6 -23.08 -1.17 1.65
CA LYS A 6 -22.19 -0.20 2.27
C LYS A 6 -20.80 -0.50 1.70
N ASN A 7 -20.35 0.29 0.72
CA ASN A 7 -18.97 0.24 0.29
C ASN A 7 -18.10 0.56 1.51
N LYS A 8 -17.38 -0.46 2.00
CA LYS A 8 -16.40 -0.28 3.08
C LYS A 8 -15.36 0.72 2.57
N LYS A 9 -15.05 1.73 3.38
CA LYS A 9 -14.12 2.79 2.99
C LYS A 9 -12.72 2.19 2.82
N MET A 10 -12.15 2.41 1.64
CA MET A 10 -10.82 1.95 1.28
C MET A 10 -9.82 3.04 1.65
N TYR A 11 -8.87 2.71 2.54
CA TYR A 11 -7.80 3.65 2.93
C TYR A 11 -6.62 3.52 1.97
N ILE A 12 -6.08 4.68 1.58
CA ILE A 12 -5.05 4.82 0.56
C ILE A 12 -3.92 5.67 1.12
N ASP A 13 -2.69 5.19 0.96
CA ASP A 13 -1.47 5.96 1.24
C ASP A 13 -0.71 6.17 -0.07
N MET A 14 -0.58 7.41 -0.52
CA MET A 14 0.01 7.72 -1.83
C MET A 14 1.50 8.05 -1.75
N HIS A 15 2.11 7.98 -0.56
CA HIS A 15 3.49 8.45 -0.38
C HIS A 15 4.24 7.67 0.69
N ILE A 16 4.75 6.49 0.32
CA ILE A 16 5.81 5.81 1.08
C ILE A 16 7.13 6.04 0.37
N LYS A 17 8.10 6.68 1.04
CA LYS A 17 9.37 7.05 0.40
C LYS A 17 10.26 5.84 0.18
N PHE A 18 10.74 5.69 -1.05
CA PHE A 18 11.71 4.66 -1.40
C PHE A 18 13.11 5.04 -0.93
N SER A 19 13.76 4.13 -0.21
CA SER A 19 15.17 4.26 0.20
C SER A 19 16.00 3.05 -0.25
N SER A 20 15.50 1.84 0.01
CA SER A 20 16.07 0.58 -0.46
C SER A 20 14.98 -0.47 -0.65
N GLN A 21 15.28 -1.54 -1.37
CA GLN A 21 14.34 -2.67 -1.58
C GLN A 21 13.96 -3.37 -0.26
N LYS A 22 14.91 -3.49 0.68
CA LYS A 22 14.64 -4.08 2.00
C LYS A 22 13.70 -3.18 2.82
N THR A 23 14.03 -1.90 2.92
CA THR A 23 13.23 -0.94 3.69
C THR A 23 11.82 -0.82 3.13
N ILE A 24 11.66 -0.75 1.81
CA ILE A 24 10.33 -0.61 1.22
C ILE A 24 9.47 -1.85 1.46
N LYS A 25 10.06 -3.05 1.49
CA LYS A 25 9.35 -4.30 1.82
C LYS A 25 8.75 -4.25 3.23
N GLU A 26 9.52 -3.77 4.20
CA GLU A 26 9.07 -3.59 5.59
C GLU A 26 7.96 -2.52 5.69
N LEU A 27 8.12 -1.39 4.99
CA LEU A 27 7.12 -0.31 4.97
C LEU A 27 5.80 -0.76 4.32
N LEU A 28 5.87 -1.45 3.18
CA LEU A 28 4.70 -2.00 2.50
C LEU A 28 3.98 -3.03 3.37
N PHE A 29 4.71 -3.95 3.99
CA PHE A 29 4.12 -4.89 4.95
C PHE A 29 3.39 -4.15 6.07
N LYS A 30 4.03 -3.15 6.70
CA LYS A 30 3.43 -2.37 7.79
C LYS A 30 2.19 -1.61 7.34
N ALA A 31 2.21 -0.97 6.17
CA ALA A 31 1.05 -0.24 5.64
C ALA A 31 -0.11 -1.19 5.35
N ILE A 32 0.15 -2.30 4.66
CA ILE A 32 -0.89 -3.26 4.31
C ILE A 32 -1.50 -3.86 5.58
N SER A 33 -0.68 -4.32 6.53
CA SER A 33 -1.13 -4.87 7.81
C SER A 33 -1.89 -3.85 8.66
N SER A 34 -1.53 -2.56 8.59
CA SER A 34 -2.24 -1.46 9.27
C SER A 34 -3.60 -1.11 8.64
N GLY A 35 -3.97 -1.72 7.51
CA GLY A 35 -5.29 -1.57 6.90
C GLY A 35 -5.36 -0.70 5.63
N TYR A 36 -4.23 -0.24 5.10
CA TYR A 36 -4.21 0.38 3.77
C TYR A 36 -4.44 -0.68 2.68
N SER A 37 -5.25 -0.32 1.69
CA SER A 37 -5.57 -1.20 0.54
C SER A 37 -4.84 -0.78 -0.72
N ILE A 38 -4.54 0.52 -0.87
CA ILE A 38 -3.68 1.01 -1.95
C ILE A 38 -2.50 1.74 -1.30
N VAL A 39 -1.30 1.40 -1.76
CA VAL A 39 -0.06 2.00 -1.28
C VAL A 39 0.78 2.40 -2.48
N ALA A 40 1.27 3.63 -2.54
CA ALA A 40 2.18 4.08 -3.59
C ALA A 40 3.61 4.27 -3.07
N ILE A 41 4.56 3.61 -3.74
CA ILE A 41 6.00 3.75 -3.50
C ILE A 41 6.47 5.00 -4.24
N ALA A 42 6.84 6.03 -3.48
CA ALA A 42 7.38 7.29 -3.98
C ALA A 42 8.88 7.18 -4.21
N ILE A 43 9.26 7.13 -5.49
CA ILE A 43 10.64 6.99 -5.94
C ILE A 43 11.17 8.38 -6.32
N PRO A 44 12.24 8.85 -5.67
CA PRO A 44 12.92 10.08 -6.07
C PRO A 44 13.50 10.00 -7.50
N TYR A 45 13.42 11.09 -8.26
CA TYR A 45 13.91 11.15 -9.65
C TYR A 45 15.40 10.79 -9.78
N ASP A 46 16.22 11.25 -8.84
CA ASP A 46 17.65 10.95 -8.72
C ASP A 46 17.94 9.45 -8.51
N HIS A 47 16.96 8.69 -8.02
CA HIS A 47 17.11 7.25 -7.78
C HIS A 47 16.73 6.38 -8.99
N ILE A 48 16.12 6.93 -10.06
CA ILE A 48 15.65 6.15 -11.21
C ILE A 48 16.80 5.38 -11.87
N CYS A 49 17.96 6.02 -12.04
CA CYS A 49 19.11 5.42 -12.74
C CYS A 49 19.79 4.30 -11.94
N ASN A 50 19.61 4.30 -10.62
CA ASN A 50 20.39 3.44 -9.71
C ASN A 50 19.67 2.14 -9.36
N TYR A 51 18.37 2.03 -9.64
CA TYR A 51 17.57 0.88 -9.25
C TYR A 51 16.80 0.32 -10.45
N ASN A 52 16.82 -1.01 -10.61
CA ASN A 52 15.93 -1.67 -11.56
C ASN A 52 14.50 -1.70 -10.96
N ILE A 53 13.80 -0.58 -11.05
CA ILE A 53 12.46 -0.42 -10.49
C ILE A 53 11.39 -1.02 -11.41
N ASN A 54 11.75 -1.91 -12.35
CA ASN A 54 10.77 -2.55 -13.23
C ASN A 54 9.98 -3.64 -12.50
N ASP A 55 10.53 -4.23 -11.45
CA ASP A 55 9.89 -5.38 -10.81
C ASP A 55 8.60 -5.01 -10.08
N LYS A 56 7.57 -5.85 -10.24
CA LYS A 56 6.28 -5.67 -9.58
C LYS A 56 6.34 -6.29 -8.18
N TRP A 57 5.78 -5.59 -7.20
CA TRP A 57 5.58 -6.11 -5.84
C TRP A 57 4.33 -6.98 -5.80
N LYS A 58 4.45 -8.22 -5.32
CA LYS A 58 3.38 -9.22 -5.33
C LYS A 58 2.90 -9.49 -3.91
N VAL A 59 1.65 -9.17 -3.60
CA VAL A 59 1.08 -9.38 -2.26
C VAL A 59 0.39 -10.74 -2.18
N ILE A 60 0.72 -11.54 -1.17
CA ILE A 60 0.16 -12.88 -0.95
C ILE A 60 -0.38 -12.97 0.46
N ASN A 61 -1.64 -13.36 0.58
CA ASN A 61 -2.22 -13.68 1.87
C ASN A 61 -1.79 -15.09 2.29
N ILE A 62 -1.33 -15.21 3.53
CA ILE A 62 -0.97 -16.48 4.14
C ILE A 62 -1.96 -16.79 5.25
N PHE A 63 -2.51 -18.00 5.20
CA PHE A 63 -3.30 -18.58 6.28
C PHE A 63 -2.54 -19.76 6.84
N VAL A 64 -2.29 -19.73 8.15
CA VAL A 64 -1.61 -20.81 8.87
C VAL A 64 -2.63 -21.48 9.76
N SER A 65 -2.78 -22.80 9.64
CA SER A 65 -3.69 -23.55 10.50
C SER A 65 -3.21 -23.49 11.96
N LYS A 66 -4.15 -23.32 12.89
CA LYS A 66 -3.84 -23.20 14.32
C LYS A 66 -3.13 -24.42 14.88
N ASN A 67 -3.46 -25.60 14.36
CA ASN A 67 -2.98 -26.87 14.90
C ASN A 67 -1.59 -27.29 14.41
N SER A 68 -1.02 -26.57 13.43
CA SER A 68 0.10 -27.10 12.65
C SER A 68 1.42 -26.34 12.76
N SER A 69 1.46 -25.15 13.38
CA SER A 69 2.70 -24.37 13.44
C SER A 69 3.38 -24.44 14.81
N ASN A 70 4.67 -24.77 14.81
CA ASN A 70 5.54 -24.67 15.99
C ASN A 70 5.61 -23.27 16.57
N ILE A 71 5.35 -22.25 15.73
CA ILE A 71 5.27 -20.85 16.14
C ILE A 71 4.09 -20.69 17.09
N ILE A 72 2.92 -21.27 16.76
CA ILE A 72 1.74 -21.26 17.62
C ILE A 72 1.98 -21.99 18.94
N LYS A 73 2.54 -23.20 18.89
CA LYS A 73 2.86 -23.95 20.13
C LYS A 73 3.92 -23.25 21.00
N LYS A 74 4.91 -22.58 20.40
CA LYS A 74 5.90 -21.78 21.15
C LYS A 74 5.30 -20.50 21.74
N LEU A 75 4.34 -19.88 21.05
CA LEU A 75 3.61 -18.70 21.52
C LEU A 75 2.62 -19.02 22.64
N GLU A 76 1.94 -20.18 22.55
CA GLU A 76 1.06 -20.69 23.61
C GLU A 76 1.86 -21.05 24.87
N ASN A 77 3.05 -21.64 24.72
CA ASN A 77 3.90 -22.02 25.86
C ASN A 77 4.64 -20.87 26.54
N SER A 78 4.84 -19.71 25.88
CA SER A 78 5.48 -18.54 26.50
C SER A 78 4.56 -17.72 27.40
N ASN A 79 3.24 -17.90 27.30
CA ASN A 79 2.22 -17.16 28.05
C ASN A 79 1.69 -17.91 29.28
N ASN A 80 2.46 -18.87 29.80
CA ASN A 80 2.12 -19.56 31.04
C ASN A 80 2.30 -18.62 32.25
N ASN A 81 1.33 -17.73 32.51
CA ASN A 81 0.86 -17.33 33.86
C ASN A 81 -0.17 -16.18 33.94
N GLU A 82 -0.90 -15.82 32.89
CA GLU A 82 -1.97 -14.80 33.03
C GLU A 82 -3.33 -15.29 32.50
N CYS A 83 -4.40 -14.85 33.18
CA CYS A 83 -5.79 -15.21 32.88
C CYS A 83 -6.10 -15.11 31.38
N THR A 84 -6.52 -16.23 30.81
CA THR A 84 -6.85 -16.36 29.39
C THR A 84 -8.05 -15.47 29.05
N ASN A 85 -7.79 -14.43 28.26
CA ASN A 85 -8.85 -13.62 27.66
C ASN A 85 -8.76 -13.81 26.16
N TYR A 86 -9.75 -14.51 25.59
CA TYR A 86 -9.83 -14.85 24.17
C TYR A 86 -9.51 -13.68 23.23
N PHE A 87 -9.90 -12.44 23.58
CA PHE A 87 -9.61 -11.25 22.77
C PHE A 87 -8.14 -10.86 22.82
N ILE A 88 -7.51 -10.94 24.00
CA ILE A 88 -6.09 -10.64 24.22
C ILE A 88 -5.24 -11.72 23.55
N ASP A 89 -5.60 -12.99 23.71
CA ASP A 89 -4.89 -14.12 23.11
C ASP A 89 -4.94 -14.06 21.57
N LYS A 90 -6.07 -13.64 21.01
CA LYS A 90 -6.21 -13.45 19.55
C LYS A 90 -5.38 -12.26 19.04
N ALA A 91 -5.37 -11.14 19.75
CA ALA A 91 -4.55 -9.98 19.38
C ALA A 91 -3.05 -10.31 19.43
N ASN A 92 -2.61 -10.94 20.52
CA ASN A 92 -1.23 -11.40 20.69
C ASN A 92 -0.81 -12.38 19.59
N TYR A 93 -1.73 -13.25 19.16
CA TYR A 93 -1.49 -14.16 18.04
C TYR A 93 -1.29 -13.44 16.70
N GLU A 94 -2.16 -12.48 16.38
CA GLU A 94 -2.05 -11.71 15.14
C GLU A 94 -0.74 -10.89 15.10
N ASP A 95 -0.36 -10.27 16.21
CA ASP A 95 0.88 -9.49 16.33
C ASP A 95 2.12 -10.37 16.19
N ALA A 96 2.19 -11.50 16.89
CA ALA A 96 3.32 -12.42 16.81
C ALA A 96 3.48 -13.05 15.41
N LEU A 97 2.37 -13.40 14.76
CA LEU A 97 2.39 -13.91 13.39
C LEU A 97 2.85 -12.81 12.42
N ASN A 98 2.43 -11.56 12.61
CA ASN A 98 2.90 -10.44 11.80
C ASN A 98 4.41 -10.20 11.95
N GLU A 99 4.96 -10.28 13.16
CA GLU A 99 6.41 -10.19 13.36
C GLU A 99 7.17 -11.32 12.66
N TYR A 100 6.63 -12.55 12.72
CA TYR A 100 7.24 -13.69 12.04
C TYR A 100 7.18 -13.53 10.51
N LEU A 101 6.05 -13.08 9.96
CA LEU A 101 5.90 -12.80 8.53
C LEU A 101 6.84 -11.69 8.07
N LEU A 102 7.04 -10.65 8.88
CA LEU A 102 8.02 -9.61 8.58
C LEU A 102 9.44 -10.18 8.47
N LYS A 103 9.84 -11.05 9.39
CA LYS A 103 11.14 -11.74 9.34
C LYS A 103 11.26 -12.61 8.08
N LEU A 104 10.20 -13.36 7.73
CA LEU A 104 10.18 -14.17 6.51
C LEU A 104 10.25 -13.32 5.23
N ASN A 105 9.51 -12.22 5.17
CA ASN A 105 9.54 -11.29 4.04
C ASN A 105 10.98 -10.84 3.77
N ASN A 106 11.74 -10.49 4.81
CA ASN A 106 13.13 -10.09 4.66
C ASN A 106 14.10 -11.21 4.22
N GLN A 107 13.68 -12.49 4.29
CA GLN A 107 14.46 -13.64 3.82
C GLN A 107 14.14 -14.04 2.38
N ILE A 108 13.08 -13.49 1.79
CA ILE A 108 12.68 -13.79 0.42
C ILE A 108 13.32 -12.74 -0.48
N ASP A 109 14.23 -13.16 -1.35
CA ASP A 109 14.94 -12.27 -2.28
C ASP A 109 14.02 -11.65 -3.34
N SER A 110 12.90 -12.30 -3.64
CA SER A 110 11.89 -11.78 -4.56
C SER A 110 10.94 -10.77 -3.91
N ASN A 111 10.24 -10.00 -4.75
CA ASN A 111 9.34 -8.90 -4.34
C ASN A 111 7.97 -9.38 -3.81
N TYR A 112 7.94 -10.53 -3.12
CA TYR A 112 6.75 -11.02 -2.43
C TYR A 112 6.55 -10.30 -1.11
N ILE A 113 5.30 -9.93 -0.81
CA ILE A 113 4.89 -9.41 0.49
C ILE A 113 3.85 -10.35 1.05
N LEU A 114 4.27 -11.13 2.03
CA LEU A 114 3.44 -12.07 2.77
C LEU A 114 2.67 -11.31 3.84
N THR A 115 1.35 -11.40 3.81
CA THR A 115 0.46 -10.74 4.79
C THR A 115 -0.54 -11.73 5.38
N ASN A 116 -0.93 -11.52 6.62
CA ASN A 116 -2.03 -12.26 7.23
C ASN A 116 -3.24 -11.34 7.38
N LYS A 117 -4.07 -11.26 6.32
CA LYS A 117 -5.33 -10.50 6.36
C LYS A 117 -6.52 -11.46 6.40
N ASN A 118 -7.27 -11.41 7.50
CA ASN A 118 -8.58 -12.02 7.61
C ASN A 118 -9.58 -11.22 6.74
N ASN A 119 -9.99 -11.79 5.60
CA ASN A 119 -11.07 -11.30 4.72
C ASN A 119 -11.19 -9.77 4.61
N THR A 120 -10.43 -9.17 3.71
CA THR A 120 -10.96 -8.00 2.99
C THR A 120 -11.89 -8.53 1.90
N LEU A 121 -13.09 -7.96 1.82
CA LEU A 121 -14.03 -8.29 0.76
C LEU A 121 -13.41 -7.91 -0.59
N SER A 122 -13.55 -8.81 -1.56
CA SER A 122 -13.08 -8.65 -2.93
C SER A 122 -13.43 -7.27 -3.49
N ILE A 123 -12.43 -6.51 -3.92
CA ILE A 123 -12.62 -5.31 -4.74
C ILE A 123 -13.11 -5.78 -6.11
N LYS A 124 -14.42 -5.97 -6.26
CA LYS A 124 -15.10 -5.90 -7.55
C LYS A 124 -15.82 -4.56 -7.56
N ASN A 125 -15.50 -3.68 -8.52
CA ASN A 125 -16.38 -2.63 -9.09
C ASN A 125 -15.88 -1.16 -9.11
N ILE A 126 -14.68 -0.77 -8.67
CA ILE A 126 -14.25 0.65 -8.83
C ILE A 126 -12.84 0.78 -9.44
N CYS A 127 -11.98 -0.19 -9.21
CA CYS A 127 -10.56 -0.12 -9.53
C CYS A 127 -10.16 -0.91 -10.79
N ASP A 128 -10.93 -1.96 -11.10
CA ASP A 128 -10.64 -2.89 -12.21
C ASP A 128 -10.62 -2.20 -13.58
N ASP A 129 -11.30 -1.06 -13.72
CA ASP A 129 -11.52 -0.45 -15.03
C ASP A 129 -10.38 0.50 -15.49
N PHE A 130 -9.50 0.98 -14.61
CA PHE A 130 -8.69 2.17 -14.93
C PHE A 130 -7.16 2.04 -14.79
N ILE A 131 -6.60 1.39 -13.77
CA ILE A 131 -5.13 1.13 -13.67
C ILE A 131 -4.83 -0.27 -13.10
N LEU A 132 -5.77 -0.81 -12.33
CA LEU A 132 -5.56 -1.96 -11.46
C LEU A 132 -5.92 -3.30 -12.13
N ASN A 133 -6.19 -3.26 -13.44
CA ASN A 133 -6.48 -4.44 -14.27
C ASN A 133 -5.24 -5.29 -14.56
N TYR A 134 -4.03 -4.73 -14.45
CA TYR A 134 -2.86 -5.55 -14.20
C TYR A 134 -3.00 -6.06 -12.77
N LYS A 135 -3.77 -7.13 -12.60
CA LYS A 135 -3.74 -7.90 -11.37
C LYS A 135 -2.27 -8.13 -11.02
N HIS A 136 -1.97 -8.22 -9.72
CA HIS A 136 -0.74 -8.88 -9.29
C HIS A 136 -0.85 -10.33 -9.76
N GLU A 137 -0.67 -10.58 -11.05
CA GLU A 137 -0.73 -11.89 -11.66
C GLU A 137 0.50 -12.61 -11.14
N ILE A 138 0.27 -13.38 -10.09
CA ILE A 138 1.21 -14.35 -9.58
C ILE A 138 0.87 -15.61 -10.34
N GLU A 139 1.80 -16.08 -11.15
CA GLU A 139 1.59 -17.29 -11.93
C GLU A 139 1.43 -18.48 -10.98
N GLU A 140 0.63 -19.47 -11.34
CA GLU A 140 0.43 -20.64 -10.48
C GLU A 140 1.76 -21.34 -10.14
N GLU A 141 2.72 -21.33 -11.07
CA GLU A 141 4.06 -21.87 -10.85
C GLU A 141 4.84 -21.11 -9.78
N GLU A 142 4.70 -19.79 -9.74
CA GLU A 142 5.31 -18.93 -8.74
C GLU A 142 4.73 -19.20 -7.35
N ILE A 143 3.41 -19.37 -7.26
CA ILE A 143 2.72 -19.74 -6.01
C ILE A 143 3.20 -21.12 -5.54
N LYS A 144 3.31 -22.10 -6.44
CA LYS A 144 3.82 -23.44 -6.12
C LYS A 144 5.27 -23.39 -5.60
N LYS A 145 6.15 -22.64 -6.26
CA LYS A 145 7.55 -22.44 -5.83
C LYS A 145 7.61 -21.81 -4.44
N LEU A 146 6.82 -20.76 -4.21
CA LEU A 146 6.77 -20.09 -2.92
C LEU A 146 6.19 -21.00 -1.83
N HIS A 147 5.12 -21.74 -2.11
CA HIS A 147 4.53 -22.71 -1.19
C HIS A 147 5.57 -23.76 -0.78
N ASN A 148 6.31 -24.34 -1.72
CA ASN A 148 7.34 -25.33 -1.43
C ASN A 148 8.49 -24.77 -0.60
N TRP A 149 8.82 -23.49 -0.75
CA TRP A 149 9.82 -22.82 0.09
C TRP A 149 9.31 -22.51 1.50
N LEU A 150 8.03 -22.16 1.64
CA LEU A 150 7.41 -21.83 2.92
C LEU A 150 7.04 -23.06 3.73
N ALA A 151 6.52 -24.12 3.11
CA ALA A 151 5.97 -25.29 3.79
C ALA A 151 6.94 -25.90 4.85
N PRO A 152 8.24 -26.10 4.57
CA PRO A 152 9.19 -26.60 5.59
C PRO A 152 9.38 -25.68 6.79
N LYS A 153 9.12 -24.37 6.65
CA LYS A 153 9.23 -23.39 7.74
C LYS A 153 8.02 -23.39 8.68
N PHE A 154 6.89 -23.94 8.22
CA PHE A 154 5.63 -24.01 8.96
C PHE A 154 5.24 -25.43 9.39
N ILE A 155 5.87 -26.47 8.80
CA ILE A 155 5.64 -27.88 9.15
C ILE A 155 6.64 -28.33 10.23
N ASN A 156 6.15 -29.16 11.14
CA ASN A 156 6.95 -29.81 12.18
C ASN A 156 7.54 -31.12 11.64
N THR A 157 8.86 -31.30 11.70
CA THR A 157 9.47 -32.65 11.74
C THR A 157 9.48 -33.13 13.20
N GLU A 158 8.31 -33.44 13.74
CA GLU A 158 8.21 -34.38 14.86
C GLU A 158 8.15 -35.79 14.23
N ASN A 159 9.34 -36.33 13.92
CA ASN A 159 9.69 -37.76 13.84
C ASN A 159 11.05 -37.89 13.14
N SER A 160 12.12 -37.46 13.80
CA SER A 160 13.46 -37.97 13.52
C SER A 160 13.60 -39.36 14.13
N ASP A 161 12.85 -40.34 13.61
CA ASP A 161 13.09 -41.78 13.78
C ASP A 161 12.08 -42.54 12.91
N ASN A 162 12.30 -42.48 11.60
CA ASN A 162 12.05 -43.57 10.64
C ASN A 162 12.09 -42.99 9.22
N LYS A 163 13.28 -43.05 8.61
CA LYS A 163 13.43 -42.94 7.16
C LYS A 163 12.62 -44.05 6.50
N LYS A 164 11.45 -43.73 5.93
CA LYS A 164 10.89 -44.46 4.78
C LYS A 164 10.25 -43.48 3.81
N ASP A 165 10.96 -43.29 2.71
CA ASP A 165 10.52 -42.90 1.36
C ASP A 165 9.17 -42.19 1.24
N ILE A 166 9.19 -40.86 1.23
CA ILE A 166 8.07 -40.06 0.74
C ILE A 166 8.12 -40.10 -0.79
N LYS A 167 7.30 -40.96 -1.41
CA LYS A 167 6.97 -40.86 -2.83
C LYS A 167 6.04 -39.67 -3.06
N ILE A 168 6.53 -38.69 -3.81
CA ILE A 168 5.72 -37.57 -4.30
C ILE A 168 4.76 -38.12 -5.36
N VAL A 169 3.48 -38.24 -5.04
CA VAL A 169 2.41 -38.47 -6.02
C VAL A 169 1.82 -37.12 -6.39
N THR A 170 2.17 -36.65 -7.58
CA THR A 170 1.52 -35.54 -8.27
C THR A 170 0.09 -35.93 -8.62
N HIS A 171 -0.93 -35.25 -8.10
CA HIS A 171 -2.28 -35.23 -8.70
C HIS A 171 -2.86 -33.82 -8.74
N GLU A 172 -3.46 -33.55 -9.89
CA GLU A 172 -4.00 -32.29 -10.40
C GLU A 172 -5.35 -31.93 -9.74
N ASN A 173 -5.63 -30.62 -9.69
CA ASN A 173 -6.94 -29.96 -9.63
C ASN A 173 -8.17 -30.76 -9.12
N SER A 174 -8.79 -30.33 -8.01
CA SER A 174 -10.26 -30.08 -7.88
C SER A 174 -10.64 -29.83 -6.42
N TYR A 175 -11.35 -28.73 -6.12
CA TYR A 175 -12.81 -28.65 -6.01
C TYR A 175 -13.44 -29.77 -5.15
N ILE A 176 -13.99 -29.34 -4.02
CA ILE A 176 -14.81 -30.12 -3.11
C ILE A 176 -15.90 -30.88 -3.89
N LYS A 177 -15.87 -32.21 -3.82
CA LYS A 177 -17.06 -33.07 -3.82
C LYS A 177 -16.92 -34.03 -2.65
N THR A 178 -17.75 -33.83 -1.64
CA THR A 178 -17.98 -34.77 -0.55
C THR A 178 -18.69 -36.00 -1.09
N SER A 179 -18.08 -37.17 -0.93
CA SER A 179 -18.79 -38.44 -0.85
C SER A 179 -18.10 -39.30 0.21
N ASP A 180 -18.90 -39.72 1.18
CA ASP A 180 -18.52 -40.47 2.37
C ASP A 180 -17.75 -41.76 2.06
N ASN A 181 -16.58 -41.96 2.69
CA ASN A 181 -16.33 -43.08 3.59
C ASN A 181 -14.91 -43.08 4.17
N SER A 182 -14.88 -42.94 5.50
CA SER A 182 -13.96 -43.53 6.49
C SER A 182 -12.44 -43.57 6.26
N ASN A 183 -11.75 -42.91 7.19
CA ASN A 183 -10.47 -43.30 7.79
C ASN A 183 -9.21 -43.19 6.91
N ASN A 184 -8.90 -41.95 6.54
CA ASN A 184 -7.51 -41.48 6.52
C ASN A 184 -7.54 -39.96 6.70
N ILE A 185 -7.32 -39.49 7.92
CA ILE A 185 -7.04 -38.07 8.17
C ILE A 185 -5.65 -37.82 7.59
N GLN A 186 -5.60 -37.58 6.28
CA GLN A 186 -4.50 -36.88 5.66
C GLN A 186 -4.32 -35.59 6.45
N THR A 187 -3.11 -35.38 6.97
CA THR A 187 -2.69 -34.14 7.61
C THR A 187 -3.03 -32.96 6.70
N GLU A 188 -4.15 -32.31 6.99
CA GLU A 188 -4.66 -31.16 6.25
C GLU A 188 -3.59 -30.05 6.26
N ASN A 189 -3.36 -29.48 5.09
CA ASN A 189 -2.29 -28.53 4.80
C ASN A 189 -2.14 -27.44 5.87
N ALA A 190 -1.00 -27.44 6.56
CA ALA A 190 -0.64 -26.49 7.63
C ALA A 190 -0.64 -25.01 7.19
N LEU A 191 -0.53 -24.79 5.88
CA LEU A 191 -0.26 -23.52 5.24
C LEU A 191 -1.13 -23.42 3.98
N PHE A 192 -1.85 -22.31 3.84
CA PHE A 192 -2.61 -21.99 2.65
C PHE A 192 -2.22 -20.60 2.14
N LEU A 193 -1.89 -20.52 0.86
CA LEU A 193 -1.55 -19.26 0.18
C LEU A 193 -2.73 -18.83 -0.69
N GLN A 194 -3.11 -17.57 -0.58
CA GLN A 194 -4.12 -16.96 -1.41
C GLN A 194 -3.56 -15.70 -2.08
N THR A 195 -3.77 -15.57 -3.39
CA THR A 195 -3.46 -14.32 -4.10
C THR A 195 -4.27 -13.18 -3.51
N ASN A 196 -3.62 -12.10 -3.08
CA ASN A 196 -4.31 -10.94 -2.57
C ASN A 196 -4.86 -10.11 -3.75
N THR A 197 -6.17 -10.09 -3.90
CA THR A 197 -6.86 -9.35 -4.97
C THR A 197 -7.22 -7.93 -4.59
N ASP A 198 -7.07 -7.55 -3.32
CA ASP A 198 -7.67 -6.33 -2.76
C ASP A 198 -6.62 -5.29 -2.37
N THR A 199 -5.35 -5.61 -2.58
CA THR A 199 -4.24 -4.76 -2.20
C THR A 199 -3.41 -4.41 -3.42
N TYR A 200 -3.26 -3.10 -3.67
CA TYR A 200 -2.54 -2.61 -4.82
C TYR A 200 -1.33 -1.80 -4.41
N ILE A 201 -0.21 -2.05 -5.09
CA ILE A 201 1.04 -1.36 -4.88
C ILE A 201 1.35 -0.59 -6.16
N LEU A 202 1.33 0.74 -6.06
CA LEU A 202 1.58 1.64 -7.17
C LEU A 202 3.02 2.15 -7.14
N LYS A 203 3.57 2.45 -8.31
CA LYS A 203 4.85 3.15 -8.45
C LYS A 203 4.59 4.61 -8.74
N ARG A 204 5.13 5.47 -7.89
CA ARG A 204 5.03 6.91 -8.03
C ARG A 204 6.41 7.50 -8.25
N LEU A 205 6.52 8.42 -9.20
CA LEU A 205 7.71 9.24 -9.39
C LEU A 205 7.55 10.55 -8.61
N ASN A 206 8.55 10.90 -7.81
CA ASN A 206 8.68 12.19 -7.14
C ASN A 206 9.83 12.97 -7.77
N ILE A 207 9.52 14.10 -8.39
CA ILE A 207 10.51 14.97 -9.02
C ILE A 207 10.51 16.30 -8.27
N LYS A 208 11.67 16.84 -7.93
CA LYS A 208 11.72 18.24 -7.46
C LYS A 208 11.55 19.16 -8.64
N TYR A 209 10.87 20.29 -8.45
CA TYR A 209 10.67 21.25 -9.53
C TYR A 209 11.98 21.70 -10.21
N GLU A 210 13.06 21.82 -9.45
CA GLU A 210 14.40 22.13 -9.95
C GLU A 210 14.90 21.10 -10.98
N ASP A 211 14.66 19.82 -10.73
CA ASP A 211 15.04 18.72 -11.61
C ASP A 211 14.15 18.68 -12.86
N VAL A 212 12.84 18.98 -12.72
CA VAL A 212 11.90 19.00 -13.86
C VAL A 212 12.38 19.94 -14.97
N LYS A 213 12.96 21.09 -14.60
CA LYS A 213 13.50 22.06 -15.58
C LYS A 213 14.67 21.52 -16.40
N GLN A 214 15.40 20.56 -15.84
CA GLN A 214 16.60 19.98 -16.47
C GLN A 214 16.25 18.79 -17.37
N ILE A 215 15.03 18.25 -17.27
CA ILE A 215 14.59 17.13 -18.10
C ILE A 215 14.35 17.63 -19.53
N GLU A 216 15.24 17.23 -20.44
CA GLU A 216 15.05 17.43 -21.87
C GLU A 216 13.79 16.70 -22.35
N ASN A 217 12.88 17.45 -22.97
CA ASN A 217 11.61 16.92 -23.49
C ASN A 217 10.83 16.08 -22.45
N TYR A 218 10.42 16.75 -21.37
CA TYR A 218 9.60 16.19 -20.29
C TYR A 218 8.42 15.32 -20.76
N GLN A 219 7.73 15.71 -21.84
CA GLN A 219 6.60 14.96 -22.38
C GLN A 219 7.01 13.61 -22.94
N LYS A 220 8.16 13.52 -23.62
CA LYS A 220 8.70 12.24 -24.08
C LYS A 220 9.10 11.36 -22.90
N PHE A 221 9.79 11.94 -21.91
CA PHE A 221 10.16 11.24 -20.67
C PHE A 221 8.94 10.62 -19.98
N LEU A 222 7.85 11.37 -19.85
CA LEU A 222 6.62 10.86 -19.23
C LEU A 222 5.99 9.69 -20.00
N LYS A 223 5.97 9.75 -21.33
CA LYS A 223 5.41 8.69 -22.18
C LYS A 223 6.20 7.38 -22.08
N GLU A 224 7.51 7.48 -21.93
CA GLU A 224 8.40 6.33 -21.76
C GLU A 224 8.41 5.83 -20.30
N SER A 225 7.96 6.66 -19.36
CA SER A 225 7.92 6.32 -17.94
C SER A 225 6.87 5.25 -17.63
N LYS A 226 7.27 4.23 -16.85
CA LYS A 226 6.36 3.15 -16.41
C LYS A 226 5.61 3.47 -15.10
N PHE A 227 5.81 4.66 -14.53
CA PHE A 227 5.23 5.05 -13.25
C PHE A 227 3.73 5.24 -13.32
N ASP A 228 3.02 4.75 -12.31
CA ASP A 228 1.56 4.89 -12.17
C ASP A 228 1.17 6.32 -11.86
N LEU A 229 1.97 7.01 -11.05
CA LEU A 229 1.71 8.36 -10.56
C LEU A 229 2.92 9.25 -10.77
N ILE A 230 2.70 10.51 -11.11
CA ILE A 230 3.75 11.53 -11.20
C ILE A 230 3.43 12.65 -10.23
N SER A 231 4.39 12.97 -9.38
CA SER A 231 4.32 14.11 -8.48
C SER A 231 5.50 15.03 -8.62
N ILE A 232 5.23 16.33 -8.47
CA ILE A 232 6.26 17.36 -8.47
C ILE A 232 6.25 18.07 -7.12
N GLU A 233 7.40 18.09 -6.45
CA GLU A 233 7.63 18.82 -5.21
C GLU A 233 7.85 20.30 -5.51
N VAL A 234 7.11 21.16 -4.81
CA VAL A 234 7.20 22.62 -4.92
C VAL A 234 7.69 23.23 -3.62
N THR A 235 8.45 24.32 -3.76
CA THR A 235 8.98 25.15 -2.69
C THR A 235 8.41 26.57 -2.69
N THR A 236 7.88 27.03 -3.84
CA THR A 236 7.28 28.37 -3.96
C THR A 236 5.94 28.36 -4.71
N PRO A 237 5.04 29.33 -4.45
CA PRO A 237 3.74 29.44 -5.14
C PRO A 237 3.86 29.63 -6.67
N GLU A 238 4.90 30.32 -7.13
CA GLU A 238 5.14 30.57 -8.56
C GLU A 238 5.32 29.26 -9.34
N GLU A 239 5.91 28.25 -8.70
CA GLU A 239 6.17 26.94 -9.30
C GLU A 239 4.87 26.21 -9.62
N ILE A 240 3.83 26.38 -8.81
CA ILE A 240 2.50 25.78 -9.02
C ILE A 240 1.90 26.29 -10.34
N ASN A 241 2.01 27.59 -10.60
CA ASN A 241 1.53 28.20 -11.84
C ASN A 241 2.34 27.73 -13.05
N ILE A 242 3.65 27.55 -12.91
CA ILE A 242 4.50 27.06 -14.01
C ILE A 242 4.21 25.58 -14.29
N ILE A 243 4.13 24.75 -13.24
CA ILE A 243 3.79 23.33 -13.35
C ILE A 243 2.45 23.17 -14.04
N SER A 244 1.40 23.79 -13.50
CA SER A 244 0.07 23.70 -14.11
C SER A 244 0.10 24.11 -15.58
N ASN A 245 0.89 25.10 -16.01
CA ASN A 245 0.94 25.51 -17.41
C ASN A 245 1.78 24.62 -18.33
N LYS A 246 2.97 24.20 -17.89
CA LYS A 246 4.01 23.61 -18.77
C LYS A 246 4.19 22.11 -18.59
N TYR A 247 3.93 21.58 -17.40
CA TYR A 247 4.26 20.21 -17.05
C TYR A 247 3.00 19.41 -16.74
N ASP A 248 2.91 18.20 -17.29
CA ASP A 248 1.83 17.29 -16.96
C ASP A 248 2.18 16.48 -15.71
N CYS A 249 1.33 16.49 -14.70
CA CYS A 249 1.51 15.67 -13.50
C CYS A 249 0.16 15.31 -12.89
N ASP A 250 0.19 14.46 -11.87
CA ASP A 250 -1.02 14.07 -11.14
C ASP A 250 -1.12 14.84 -9.82
N ILE A 251 0.02 15.02 -9.14
CA ILE A 251 0.10 15.54 -7.78
C ILE A 251 1.13 16.68 -7.70
N ILE A 252 0.75 17.79 -7.07
CA ILE A 252 1.65 18.83 -6.58
C ILE A 252 1.89 18.58 -5.11
N TYR A 253 3.13 18.27 -4.74
CA TYR A 253 3.52 17.90 -3.38
C TYR A 253 4.16 19.08 -2.65
N PHE A 254 3.71 19.32 -1.41
CA PHE A 254 4.28 20.34 -0.53
C PHE A 254 5.14 19.71 0.56
N ASP A 255 6.41 20.11 0.66
CA ASP A 255 7.25 19.77 1.82
C ASP A 255 6.99 20.74 2.97
N LEU A 256 6.14 20.32 3.90
CA LEU A 256 5.75 21.14 5.05
C LEU A 256 6.84 21.28 6.13
N LYS A 257 7.98 20.61 5.97
CA LYS A 257 9.12 20.72 6.89
C LYS A 257 9.82 22.08 6.84
N LYS A 258 9.68 22.78 5.72
CA LYS A 258 10.35 24.05 5.45
C LYS A 258 9.36 25.20 5.44
N THR A 259 9.85 26.44 5.55
CA THR A 259 9.02 27.63 5.33
C THR A 259 8.44 27.62 3.93
N PHE A 260 7.12 27.86 3.82
CA PHE A 260 6.45 28.02 2.55
C PHE A 260 5.70 29.36 2.55
N THR A 261 5.85 30.14 1.47
CA THR A 261 5.17 31.44 1.35
C THR A 261 3.65 31.24 1.33
N SER A 262 2.91 32.13 1.99
CA SER A 262 1.44 32.04 2.04
C SER A 262 0.82 31.92 0.64
N LEU A 263 0.06 30.85 0.41
CA LEU A 263 -0.70 30.64 -0.81
C LEU A 263 -1.90 31.57 -0.91
N LYS A 264 -2.25 31.93 -2.13
CA LYS A 264 -3.52 32.57 -2.52
C LYS A 264 -4.30 31.65 -3.43
N LYS A 265 -5.62 31.85 -3.52
CA LYS A 265 -6.49 31.07 -4.42
C LYS A 265 -6.08 31.18 -5.88
N SER A 266 -5.59 32.37 -6.29
CA SER A 266 -5.06 32.61 -7.63
C SER A 266 -3.92 31.67 -8.01
N ASP A 267 -3.11 31.27 -7.04
CA ASP A 267 -1.87 30.50 -7.29
C ASP A 267 -2.16 29.04 -7.62
N ILE A 268 -3.33 28.54 -7.20
CA ILE A 268 -3.73 27.15 -7.36
C ILE A 268 -4.87 26.95 -8.36
N GLN A 269 -5.53 28.03 -8.81
CA GLN A 269 -6.76 27.93 -9.60
C GLN A 269 -6.52 27.17 -10.91
N ASN A 270 -5.46 27.51 -11.64
CA ASN A 270 -5.11 26.84 -12.90
C ASN A 270 -4.81 25.33 -12.70
N ALA A 271 -4.17 24.98 -11.59
CA ALA A 271 -3.91 23.58 -11.24
C ALA A 271 -5.23 22.82 -10.95
N ILE A 272 -6.17 23.46 -10.24
CA ILE A 272 -7.51 22.90 -9.98
C ILE A 272 -8.28 22.70 -11.28
N ASP A 273 -8.27 23.70 -12.17
CA ASP A 273 -9.00 23.68 -13.45
C ASP A 273 -8.48 22.59 -14.38
N LYS A 274 -7.16 22.35 -14.38
CA LYS A 274 -6.55 21.21 -15.07
C LYS A 274 -6.77 19.87 -14.38
N GLY A 275 -7.36 19.87 -13.20
CA GLY A 275 -7.73 18.67 -12.45
C GLY A 275 -6.62 18.08 -11.60
N LEU A 276 -5.52 18.79 -11.37
CA LEU A 276 -4.40 18.36 -10.51
C LEU A 276 -4.84 18.19 -9.05
N PHE A 277 -4.14 17.33 -8.32
CA PHE A 277 -4.31 17.13 -6.89
C PHE A 277 -3.13 17.71 -6.12
N PHE A 278 -3.34 18.00 -4.85
CA PHE A 278 -2.33 18.52 -3.95
C PHE A 278 -2.08 17.51 -2.85
N GLU A 279 -0.84 17.35 -2.42
CA GLU A 279 -0.50 16.41 -1.36
C GLU A 279 0.36 17.07 -0.28
N ILE A 280 0.06 16.68 0.96
CA ILE A 280 0.90 16.92 2.13
C ILE A 280 1.26 15.59 2.80
N SER A 281 2.43 15.56 3.42
CA SER A 281 2.84 14.44 4.29
C SER A 281 2.31 14.61 5.70
N SER A 282 2.16 13.51 6.42
CA SER A 282 1.83 13.45 7.85
C SER A 282 2.85 14.17 8.73
N PRO A 283 2.46 14.67 9.91
CA PRO A 283 3.42 15.21 10.88
C PRO A 283 4.28 14.12 11.55
N THR A 284 4.00 12.83 11.33
CA THR A 284 4.77 11.71 11.94
C THR A 284 6.22 11.65 11.50
N ILE A 285 6.58 12.29 10.38
CA ILE A 285 7.94 12.30 9.84
C ILE A 285 8.79 13.47 10.36
N LEU A 286 8.22 14.32 11.23
CA LEU A 286 8.88 15.51 11.78
C LEU A 286 9.68 15.12 13.02
N THR A 287 10.91 15.59 13.10
CA THR A 287 11.87 15.23 14.16
C THR A 287 12.25 16.42 15.03
N THR A 288 12.05 17.65 14.55
CA THR A 288 12.48 18.87 15.25
C THR A 288 11.31 19.82 15.55
N ASN A 289 11.42 20.58 16.64
CA ASN A 289 10.39 21.57 17.02
C ASN A 289 10.16 22.63 15.94
N THR A 290 11.21 22.99 15.19
CA THR A 290 11.13 23.93 14.06
C THR A 290 10.30 23.36 12.91
N GLU A 291 10.47 22.09 12.57
CA GLU A 291 9.63 21.42 11.58
C GLU A 291 8.15 21.39 12.02
N TYR A 292 7.85 21.10 13.29
CA TYR A 292 6.47 21.14 13.80
C TYR A 292 5.85 22.55 13.72
N PHE A 293 6.64 23.59 13.99
CA PHE A 293 6.22 24.97 13.85
C PHE A 293 5.87 25.30 12.39
N TYR A 294 6.77 25.00 11.45
CA TYR A 294 6.52 25.23 10.02
C TYR A 294 5.36 24.40 9.50
N TYR A 295 5.27 23.13 9.90
CA TYR A 295 4.17 22.25 9.53
C TYR A 295 2.82 22.87 9.92
N SER A 296 2.69 23.31 11.16
CA SER A 296 1.44 23.89 11.68
C SER A 296 1.06 25.18 10.96
N LEU A 297 2.04 26.04 10.67
CA LEU A 297 1.84 27.29 9.94
C LEU A 297 1.41 27.04 8.49
N ASN A 298 2.14 26.19 7.78
CA ASN A 298 1.89 25.88 6.38
C ASN A 298 0.57 25.10 6.21
N LEU A 299 0.27 24.15 7.10
CA LEU A 299 -0.95 23.36 7.02
C LEU A 299 -2.20 24.25 7.11
N ASN A 300 -2.23 25.19 8.07
CA ASN A 300 -3.34 26.13 8.22
C ASN A 300 -3.54 27.02 6.98
N ASN A 301 -2.44 27.41 6.33
CA ASN A 301 -2.49 28.14 5.08
C ASN A 301 -3.07 27.26 3.96
N ILE A 302 -2.50 26.08 3.73
CA ILE A 302 -2.92 25.13 2.69
C ILE A 302 -4.40 24.79 2.80
N ILE A 303 -4.89 24.39 3.96
CA ILE A 303 -6.29 23.97 4.15
C ILE A 303 -7.28 25.12 4.01
N SER A 304 -6.81 26.37 4.09
CA SER A 304 -7.65 27.55 3.89
C SER A 304 -7.81 27.94 2.42
N VAL A 305 -6.87 27.51 1.57
CA VAL A 305 -6.80 27.89 0.16
C VAL A 305 -7.19 26.71 -0.74
N ILE A 306 -6.63 25.52 -0.48
CA ILE A 306 -6.83 24.31 -1.28
C ILE A 306 -8.15 23.64 -0.90
N PRO A 307 -9.04 23.37 -1.88
CA PRO A 307 -10.25 22.59 -1.65
C PRO A 307 -9.93 21.19 -1.11
N LEU A 308 -10.60 20.77 -0.03
CA LEU A 308 -10.35 19.48 0.62
C LEU A 308 -10.70 18.27 -0.26
N ASN A 309 -11.52 18.45 -1.30
CA ASN A 309 -11.78 17.41 -2.31
C ASN A 309 -10.64 17.28 -3.35
N LYS A 310 -9.59 18.09 -3.24
CA LYS A 310 -8.37 18.05 -4.04
C LYS A 310 -7.10 17.85 -3.21
N LEU A 311 -7.23 17.77 -1.88
CA LEU A 311 -6.12 17.55 -0.95
C LEU A 311 -6.00 16.06 -0.60
N ILE A 312 -4.80 15.52 -0.77
CA ILE A 312 -4.37 14.20 -0.35
C ILE A 312 -3.50 14.37 0.89
N ILE A 313 -3.72 13.50 1.89
CA ILE A 313 -2.84 13.40 3.05
C ILE A 313 -2.25 12.00 3.03
N SER A 314 -0.93 11.92 2.93
CA SER A 314 -0.20 10.65 2.87
C SER A 314 0.79 10.55 4.03
N SER A 315 1.32 9.37 4.30
CA SER A 315 2.22 9.20 5.44
C SER A 315 3.56 9.91 5.24
N GLY A 316 4.10 9.92 4.02
CA GLY A 316 5.44 10.42 3.73
C GLY A 316 6.54 9.58 4.38
N SER A 317 6.21 8.39 4.88
CA SER A 317 7.05 7.60 5.78
C SER A 317 8.31 7.07 5.10
N ILE A 318 9.41 7.10 5.86
CA ILE A 318 10.70 6.49 5.56
C ILE A 318 10.95 5.32 6.53
N LYS A 319 10.35 5.36 7.73
CA LYS A 319 10.50 4.34 8.78
C LYS A 319 9.16 3.66 9.09
N HIS A 320 9.22 2.39 9.50
CA HIS A 320 8.02 1.61 9.83
C HIS A 320 7.20 2.22 10.99
N THR A 321 7.85 2.92 11.93
CA THR A 321 7.20 3.59 13.06
C THR A 321 6.36 4.79 12.66
N GLU A 322 6.59 5.34 11.46
CA GLU A 322 5.91 6.54 10.97
C GLU A 322 4.57 6.20 10.28
N ILE A 323 4.36 4.92 9.94
CA ILE A 323 3.14 4.39 9.34
C ILE A 323 2.13 4.07 10.45
N LEU A 324 1.08 4.88 10.50
CA LEU A 324 -0.02 4.70 11.46
C LEU A 324 -1.23 4.04 10.82
N GLU A 325 -2.00 3.32 11.62
CA GLU A 325 -3.33 2.86 11.23
C GLU A 325 -4.22 4.04 10.79
N PRO A 326 -5.08 3.86 9.77
CA PRO A 326 -5.85 4.97 9.19
C PRO A 326 -6.68 5.76 10.21
N LEU A 327 -7.26 5.12 11.22
CA LEU A 327 -8.05 5.83 12.23
C LEU A 327 -7.17 6.67 13.17
N HIS A 328 -5.98 6.18 13.53
CA HIS A 328 -4.99 6.95 14.29
C HIS A 328 -4.39 8.08 13.46
N PHE A 329 -4.17 7.83 12.17
CA PHE A 329 -3.70 8.82 11.21
C PHE A 329 -4.66 10.02 11.11
N LEU A 330 -5.97 9.75 11.08
CA LEU A 330 -6.99 10.81 11.12
C LEU A 330 -6.92 11.64 12.40
N ARG A 331 -6.57 11.02 13.54
CA ARG A 331 -6.52 11.72 14.83
C ARG A 331 -5.48 12.84 14.87
N LEU A 332 -4.38 12.69 14.15
CA LEU A 332 -3.33 13.70 14.06
C LEU A 332 -3.83 15.05 13.52
N HIS A 333 -4.89 15.03 12.71
CA HIS A 333 -5.36 16.20 12.00
C HIS A 333 -6.61 16.85 12.62
N PHE A 334 -7.21 16.24 13.65
CA PHE A 334 -8.42 16.81 14.30
C PHE A 334 -8.17 18.13 15.00
N ASN A 335 -6.96 18.37 15.49
CA ASN A 335 -6.62 19.60 16.20
C ASN A 335 -6.49 20.82 15.26
N PHE A 336 -6.60 20.61 13.94
CA PHE A 336 -6.63 21.71 12.97
C PHE A 336 -8.09 22.08 12.68
N ASN A 337 -8.51 23.23 13.22
CA ASN A 337 -9.88 23.75 13.35
C ASN A 337 -10.76 23.80 12.09
N LYS A 338 -10.27 23.40 10.91
CA LYS A 338 -11.01 23.41 9.63
C LYS A 338 -11.34 22.03 9.08
N PHE A 339 -10.81 20.94 9.65
CA PHE A 339 -11.11 19.59 9.16
C PHE A 339 -12.38 19.02 9.78
N SER A 340 -13.46 18.96 9.01
CA SER A 340 -14.55 18.04 9.36
C SER A 340 -14.08 16.59 9.18
N TYR A 341 -14.56 15.68 10.03
CA TYR A 341 -14.28 14.23 9.94
C TYR A 341 -14.53 13.66 8.53
N LYS A 342 -15.61 14.11 7.86
CA LYS A 342 -15.98 13.69 6.51
C LYS A 342 -14.91 14.06 5.48
N HIS A 343 -14.46 15.32 5.49
CA HIS A 343 -13.45 15.81 4.56
C HIS A 343 -12.09 15.16 4.80
N LEU A 344 -11.70 14.99 6.06
CA LEU A 344 -10.43 14.38 6.41
C LEU A 344 -10.36 12.91 5.98
N ILE A 345 -11.44 12.14 6.20
CA ILE A 345 -11.55 10.79 5.62
C ILE A 345 -11.44 10.83 4.11
N GLY A 346 -12.09 11.80 3.45
CA GLY A 346 -12.01 11.96 2.00
C GLY A 346 -10.56 12.07 1.50
N CYS A 347 -9.72 12.81 2.23
CA CYS A 347 -8.31 13.04 1.89
C CYS A 347 -7.44 11.76 1.89
N ILE A 348 -7.88 10.69 2.58
CA ILE A 348 -7.17 9.40 2.66
C ILE A 348 -7.97 8.24 2.02
N THR A 349 -9.08 8.54 1.33
CA THR A 349 -9.95 7.52 0.71
C THR A 349 -10.38 7.93 -0.70
N THR A 350 -11.33 8.85 -0.84
CA THR A 350 -11.95 9.19 -2.13
C THR A 350 -11.10 10.11 -2.99
N VAL A 351 -10.37 11.05 -2.38
CA VAL A 351 -9.54 12.02 -3.11
C VAL A 351 -8.31 11.32 -3.74
N PRO A 352 -7.54 10.49 -3.02
CA PRO A 352 -6.47 9.70 -3.63
C PRO A 352 -6.99 8.78 -4.73
N LEU A 353 -8.16 8.17 -4.55
CA LEU A 353 -8.78 7.32 -5.57
C LEU A 353 -9.09 8.10 -6.86
N SER A 354 -9.61 9.32 -6.72
CA SER A 354 -9.86 10.22 -7.87
C SER A 354 -8.56 10.64 -8.55
N CYS A 355 -7.47 10.80 -7.79
CA CYS A 355 -6.13 11.06 -8.33
C CYS A 355 -5.60 9.86 -9.12
N ILE A 356 -5.78 8.63 -8.63
CA ILE A 356 -5.41 7.41 -9.36
C ILE A 356 -6.18 7.33 -10.67
N GLN A 357 -7.48 7.62 -10.67
CA GLN A 357 -8.30 7.65 -11.88
C GLN A 357 -7.81 8.69 -12.89
N ARG A 358 -7.39 9.89 -12.43
CA ARG A 358 -6.75 10.87 -13.31
C ARG A 358 -5.46 10.32 -13.91
N ALA A 359 -4.60 9.74 -13.08
CA ALA A 359 -3.31 9.22 -13.52
C ALA A 359 -3.45 8.10 -14.57
N SER A 360 -4.55 7.33 -14.49
CA SER A 360 -4.92 6.36 -15.52
C SER A 360 -5.11 7.02 -16.87
N VAL A 361 -5.93 8.08 -16.91
CA VAL A 361 -6.23 8.85 -18.12
C VAL A 361 -4.95 9.45 -18.70
N ARG A 362 -4.02 9.91 -17.85
CA ARG A 362 -2.69 10.36 -18.30
C ARG A 362 -1.91 9.22 -18.96
N LYS A 363 -1.81 8.06 -18.32
CA LYS A 363 -1.07 6.89 -18.87
C LYS A 363 -1.64 6.42 -20.20
N SER A 364 -2.96 6.51 -20.39
CA SER A 364 -3.63 6.16 -21.64
C SER A 364 -3.63 7.29 -22.69
N MET A 365 -2.84 8.35 -22.48
CA MET A 365 -2.77 9.52 -23.37
C MET A 365 -4.14 10.17 -23.61
N ASN A 366 -4.90 10.37 -22.54
CA ASN A 366 -6.24 10.98 -22.51
C ASN A 366 -7.32 10.19 -23.25
N THR A 367 -7.09 8.90 -23.52
CA THR A 367 -8.16 8.00 -23.97
C THR A 367 -8.79 7.33 -22.77
N ALA A 368 -10.10 7.44 -22.59
CA ALA A 368 -10.79 6.71 -21.53
C ALA A 368 -10.76 5.22 -21.89
N ILE A 369 -9.88 4.45 -21.26
CA ILE A 369 -9.84 3.00 -21.43
C ILE A 369 -10.90 2.43 -20.48
N PHE A 370 -11.99 1.94 -21.05
CA PHE A 370 -12.96 1.12 -20.33
C PHE A 370 -12.63 -0.34 -20.65
N TYR A 371 -12.03 -1.07 -19.71
CA TYR A 371 -11.84 -2.50 -19.88
C TYR A 371 -13.18 -3.21 -19.75
N LYS A 372 -13.68 -3.75 -20.87
CA LYS A 372 -14.86 -4.61 -20.86
C LYS A 372 -14.44 -5.94 -20.22
N THR A 373 -14.88 -6.18 -19.00
CA THR A 373 -14.70 -7.49 -18.35
C THR A 373 -15.47 -8.52 -19.18
N VAL A 374 -14.75 -9.42 -19.85
CA VAL A 374 -15.36 -10.63 -20.42
C VAL A 374 -15.69 -11.52 -19.22
N LEU A 375 -16.98 -11.68 -18.96
CA LEU A 375 -17.53 -12.48 -17.86
C LEU A 375 -17.27 -13.98 -18.06
#